data_AF-A0A376YC49-F1
#
_entry.id   AF-A0A376YC49-F1
#
_cell.length_a   1.000
_cell.length_b   1.000
_cell.length_c   1.000
_cell.angle_alpha   90.00
_cell.angle_beta   90.00
_cell.angle_gamma   90.00
#
_symmetry.space_group_name_H-M   'P 1'
#
loop_
_entity.id
_entity.type
_entity.pdbx_description
1 polymer ?
#
loop_
_entity_poly.entity_id
_entity_poly.type
_entity_poly.pdbx_seq_one_letter_code
_entity_poly.pdbx_strand_id
1 'polypeptide(L)' 'MLGEKGVGHIQVMCPGFAADCLETLEEIAEQNREVFLGAGGKKYEYIPALNATPEHIEMMANLVAAYR' A
#
# COMPACT_ATOMS: atom_id res chain seq x y z
N MET A 1 -4.99 6.56 17.85
CA MET A 1 -4.87 5.60 16.72
C MET A 1 -6.22 5.00 16.34
N LEU A 2 -6.40 4.43 15.13
CA LEU A 2 -7.67 3.77 14.74
C LEU A 2 -7.99 2.54 15.63
N GLY A 3 -6.97 1.79 16.05
CA GLY A 3 -7.12 0.66 16.99
C GLY A 3 -7.75 1.09 18.32
N GLU A 4 -7.29 2.22 18.89
CA GLU A 4 -7.85 2.79 20.13
C GLU A 4 -9.32 3.20 19.98
N LYS A 5 -9.74 3.53 18.76
CA LYS A 5 -11.13 3.87 18.43
C LYS A 5 -12.00 2.64 18.15
N GLY A 6 -11.49 1.43 18.38
CA GLY A 6 -12.21 0.17 18.20
C GLY A 6 -12.20 -0.38 16.77
N VAL A 7 -11.43 0.21 15.85
CA VAL A 7 -11.28 -0.36 14.50
C VAL A 7 -10.45 -1.63 14.60
N GLY A 8 -11.07 -2.78 14.29
CA GLY A 8 -10.43 -4.08 14.39
C GLY A 8 -9.58 -4.47 13.18
N HIS A 9 -9.92 -4.01 11.98
CA HIS A 9 -9.26 -4.43 10.74
C HIS A 9 -9.12 -3.26 9.76
N ILE A 10 -7.91 -3.07 9.22
CA ILE A 10 -7.63 -2.14 8.13
C ILE A 10 -6.83 -2.79 7.01
N GLN A 11 -7.04 -2.26 5.80
CA GLN A 11 -6.18 -2.49 4.64
C GLN A 11 -5.64 -1.14 4.17
N VAL A 12 -4.36 -1.07 3.85
CA VAL A 12 -3.65 0.18 3.53
C VAL A 12 -2.96 0.06 2.19
N MET A 13 -3.08 1.11 1.37
CA MET A 13 -2.38 1.23 0.08
C MET A 13 -1.71 2.62 -0.01
N CYS A 14 -0.65 2.72 -0.81
CA CYS A 14 0.10 3.95 -1.06
C CYS A 14 -0.13 4.45 -2.51
N PRO A 15 -1.27 5.09 -2.82
CA PRO A 15 -1.64 5.40 -4.21
C PRO A 15 -0.75 6.46 -4.88
N GLY A 16 0.11 7.15 -4.12
CA GLY A 16 1.13 8.04 -4.65
C GLY A 16 2.35 7.31 -5.25
N PHE A 17 2.45 5.99 -5.08
CA PHE A 17 3.58 5.17 -5.52
C PHE A 17 3.11 4.07 -6.47
N ALA A 18 3.65 4.07 -7.68
CA ALA A 18 3.36 3.03 -8.68
C ALA A 18 4.16 1.74 -8.44
N ALA A 19 5.29 1.84 -7.73
CA ALA A 19 6.15 0.74 -7.34
C ALA A 19 6.54 0.91 -5.86
N ASP A 20 6.78 -0.21 -5.18
CA ASP A 20 7.20 -0.21 -3.78
C ASP A 20 8.61 0.35 -3.62
N CYS A 21 8.82 1.09 -2.54
CA CYS A 21 10.10 1.66 -2.13
C CYS A 21 10.36 1.35 -0.65
N LEU A 22 11.41 1.94 -0.10
CA LEU A 22 11.80 1.68 1.30
C LEU A 22 10.68 2.10 2.25
N GLU A 23 10.12 3.28 2.04
CA GLU A 23 9.08 3.86 2.88
C GLU A 23 7.79 3.03 2.83
N THR A 24 7.41 2.48 1.67
CA THR A 24 6.18 1.68 1.57
C THR A 24 6.31 0.33 2.27
N LEU A 25 7.49 -0.29 2.21
CA LEU A 25 7.72 -1.60 2.81
C LEU A 25 8.03 -1.50 4.31
N GLU A 26 8.98 -0.65 4.71
CA GLU A 26 9.41 -0.57 6.10
C GLU A 26 8.45 0.26 6.95
N GLU A 27 8.14 1.49 6.53
CA GLU A 27 7.32 2.38 7.37
C GLU A 27 5.83 2.00 7.30
N ILE A 28 5.29 1.79 6.09
CA ILE A 28 3.85 1.53 5.93
C ILE A 28 3.48 0.06 6.15
N ALA A 29 4.21 -0.91 5.59
CA ALA A 29 3.81 -2.31 5.72
C ALA A 29 4.17 -2.91 7.09
N GLU A 30 5.30 -2.51 7.67
CA GLU A 30 5.82 -3.06 8.93
C GLU A 30 5.58 -2.14 10.14
N GLN A 31 6.16 -0.94 10.17
CA GLN A 31 6.10 -0.10 11.38
C GLN A 31 4.66 0.34 11.71
N ASN A 32 3.88 0.78 10.74
CA ASN A 32 2.47 1.14 10.96
C ASN A 32 1.61 -0.05 11.39
N ARG A 33 1.95 -1.27 10.95
CA ARG A 33 1.29 -2.49 11.41
C ARG A 33 1.52 -2.68 12.91
N GLU A 34 2.77 -2.57 13.36
CA GLU A 34 3.10 -2.67 14.79
C GLU A 34 2.35 -1.63 15.62
N VAL A 35 2.32 -0.38 15.14
CA VAL A 35 1.60 0.72 15.78
C VAL A 35 0.10 0.44 15.86
N PHE A 36 -0.54 -0.04 14.79
CA PHE A 36 -1.97 -0.32 14.77
C PHE A 36 -2.36 -1.50 15.68
N LEU A 37 -1.57 -2.57 15.66
CA LEU A 37 -1.81 -3.75 16.50
C LEU A 37 -1.53 -3.44 17.97
N GLY A 38 -0.47 -2.68 18.27
CA GLY A 38 -0.16 -2.20 19.62
C GLY A 38 -1.26 -1.30 20.20
N ALA A 39 -1.96 -0.56 19.35
CA ALA A 39 -3.12 0.25 19.71
C ALA A 39 -4.42 -0.54 19.92
N GLY A 40 -4.39 -1.88 19.85
CA GLY A 40 -5.56 -2.75 20.08
C GLY A 40 -6.26 -3.25 18.81
N GLY A 41 -5.80 -2.82 17.63
CA GLY A 41 -6.22 -3.38 16.34
C GLY A 41 -5.96 -4.88 16.24
N LYS A 42 -6.67 -5.58 15.35
CA LYS A 42 -6.63 -7.05 15.24
C LYS A 42 -6.02 -7.54 13.93
N LYS A 43 -6.25 -6.83 12.83
CA LYS A 43 -5.76 -7.20 11.51
C LYS A 43 -5.31 -5.98 10.72
N TYR A 44 -4.13 -6.09 10.11
CA TYR A 44 -3.53 -5.06 9.27
C TYR A 44 -3.02 -5.73 8.00
N GLU A 45 -3.41 -5.21 6.84
CA GLU A 45 -2.96 -5.71 5.54
C GLU A 45 -2.44 -4.55 4.70
N TYR A 46 -1.19 -4.67 4.26
CA TYR A 46 -0.64 -3.79 3.25
C TYR A 46 -1.00 -4.33 1.86
N ILE A 47 -1.51 -3.46 0.99
CA ILE A 47 -1.76 -3.74 -0.42
C ILE A 47 -0.53 -3.25 -1.18
N PRO A 48 0.25 -4.16 -1.80
CA PRO A 48 1.44 -3.79 -2.57
C PRO A 48 1.14 -2.78 -3.66
N ALA A 49 2.15 -2.00 -4.03
CA ALA A 49 2.06 -1.16 -5.22
C ALA A 49 1.86 -2.02 -6.48
N LEU A 50 1.48 -1.39 -7.59
CA LEU A 50 1.25 -2.09 -8.85
C LEU A 50 2.52 -2.77 -9.38
N ASN A 51 3.71 -2.26 -9.04
CA ASN A 51 5.01 -2.85 -9.35
C ASN A 51 5.12 -3.26 -10.83
N ALA A 52 5.63 -4.46 -11.11
CA ALA A 52 5.75 -4.99 -12.46
C ALA A 52 4.57 -5.89 -12.88
N THR A 53 3.37 -5.64 -12.35
CA THR A 53 2.17 -6.37 -12.81
C THR A 53 1.94 -6.14 -14.31
N PRO A 54 1.53 -7.17 -15.07
CA PRO A 54 1.29 -7.03 -16.51
C PRO A 54 0.35 -5.88 -16.87
N GLU A 55 -0.71 -5.70 -16.08
CA GLU A 55 -1.74 -4.68 -16.28
C GLU A 55 -1.18 -3.26 -16.11
N HIS A 56 -0.27 -3.07 -15.14
CA HIS A 56 0.40 -1.79 -14.94
C HIS A 56 1.34 -1.45 -16.10
N ILE A 57 2.12 -2.42 -16.56
CA ILE A 57 3.02 -2.25 -17.70
C ILE A 57 2.21 -1.93 -18.97
N GLU A 58 1.11 -2.66 -19.21
CA GLU A 58 0.22 -2.43 -20.34
C GLU A 58 -0.39 -1.02 -20.29
N MET A 59 -0.90 -0.59 -19.13
CA MET A 59 -1.42 0.75 -18.95
C MET A 59 -0.36 1.83 -19.27
N MET A 60 0.86 1.68 -18.76
CA MET A 60 1.95 2.62 -19.03
C MET A 60 2.35 2.65 -20.51
N ALA A 61 2.37 1.48 -21.17
CA ALA A 61 2.64 1.37 -22.61
C ALA A 61 1.54 2.07 -23.44
N ASN A 62 0.27 1.88 -23.08
CA ASN A 62 -0.87 2.50 -23.74
C ASN A 62 -0.86 4.03 -23.58
N LEU A 63 -0.47 4.53 -22.41
CA LEU A 63 -0.34 5.98 -22.17
C LEU A 63 0.67 6.63 -23.11
N VAL A 64 1.84 6.03 -23.29
CA VAL A 64 2.89 6.60 -24.16
C VAL A 64 2.62 6.38 -25.66
N ALA A 65 1.87 5.33 -26.02
CA ALA A 65 1.53 5.02 -27.41
C ALA A 65 0.67 6.12 -28.06
N ALA A 66 -0.14 6.85 -27.28
CA ALA A 66 -0.96 7.95 -27.77
C ALA A 66 -0.16 9.16 -28.27
N TYR A 67 1.14 9.22 -27.97
CA TYR A 67 2.05 10.32 -28.33
C TYR A 67 3.17 9.90 -29.28
N ARG A 68 3.02 8.74 -29.91
CA ARG A 68 3.92 8.25 -30.96
C ARG A 68 3.45 8.65 -32.36
#